data_AF-A0ABD5NHF7-F1
#
_entry.id   AF-A0ABD5NHF7-F1
#
_cell.length_a   1.000
_cell.length_b   1.000
_cell.length_c   1.000
_cell.angle_alpha   90.00
_cell.angle_beta   90.00
_cell.angle_gamma   90.00
#
_symmetry.space_group_name_H-M   'P 1'
#
loop_
_entity.id
_entity.type
_entity.pdbx_description
1 polymer ?
#
loop_
_entity_poly.entity_id
_entity_poly.type
_entity_poly.pdbx_seq_one_letter_code
_entity_poly.pdbx_strand_id
1 'polypeptide(L)'
;MAQRTRTSSSLDTDHAIAASKYAVGAYVAGLAVTVVVLAIFVDGFDFDVFGIGATFYGAHNVDIGTSMLSLNFLQAATSQESALEILWAVPPIVLAFAGYTFANTRAGQSVGSEPMDGAKAGALVAVGYLVLAVVGTFVFTEGNASPKLGDSVIFMGVLYPVVFGGIGGYLSR
;
A
#
# COMPACT_ATOMS: atom_id res chain seq x y z
N MET A 1 6.16 -46.34 9.55
CA MET A 1 6.90 -45.14 10.04
C MET A 1 6.49 -43.99 9.13
N ALA A 2 5.50 -43.19 9.54
CA ALA A 2 4.92 -42.14 8.70
C ALA A 2 5.74 -40.86 8.86
N GLN A 3 6.48 -40.49 7.81
CA GLN A 3 7.25 -39.26 7.74
C GLN A 3 6.27 -38.08 7.62
N ARG A 4 6.03 -37.38 8.73
CA ARG A 4 5.20 -36.17 8.76
C ARG A 4 5.87 -35.11 7.87
N THR A 5 5.23 -34.79 6.76
CA THR A 5 5.40 -33.57 5.97
C THR A 5 5.07 -32.35 6.83
N ARG A 6 6.05 -31.86 7.60
CA ARG A 6 5.99 -30.62 8.38
C ARG A 6 7.10 -29.69 7.90
N THR A 7 6.99 -29.14 6.69
CA THR A 7 7.97 -28.14 6.22
C THR A 7 7.43 -27.08 5.26
N SER A 8 6.17 -27.16 4.78
CA SER A 8 5.66 -26.13 3.85
C SER A 8 5.21 -24.83 4.53
N SER A 9 4.59 -24.91 5.71
CA SER A 9 3.96 -23.71 6.32
C SER A 9 4.96 -22.71 6.93
N SER A 10 6.15 -23.17 7.34
CA SER A 10 7.15 -22.27 7.93
C SER A 10 7.84 -21.44 6.86
N LEU A 11 8.12 -22.02 5.69
CA LEU A 11 8.73 -21.31 4.56
C LEU A 11 7.85 -20.14 4.11
N ASP A 12 6.55 -20.38 3.89
CA ASP A 12 5.62 -19.32 3.45
C ASP A 12 5.50 -18.15 4.44
N THR A 13 5.58 -18.44 5.74
CA THR A 13 5.48 -17.42 6.80
C THR A 13 6.75 -16.57 6.84
N ASP A 14 7.92 -17.18 6.66
CA ASP A 14 9.21 -16.50 6.68
C ASP A 14 9.34 -15.50 5.52
N HIS A 15 8.82 -15.83 4.32
CA HIS A 15 8.80 -14.92 3.18
C HIS A 15 7.89 -13.72 3.43
N ALA A 16 6.71 -13.94 4.00
CA ALA A 16 5.77 -12.87 4.34
C ALA A 16 6.35 -11.90 5.38
N ILE A 17 7.02 -12.42 6.41
CA ILE A 17 7.72 -11.60 7.41
C ILE A 17 8.85 -10.81 6.75
N ALA A 18 9.62 -11.43 5.85
CA ALA A 18 10.70 -10.73 5.14
C ALA A 18 10.16 -9.61 4.23
N ALA A 19 9.07 -9.86 3.50
CA ALA A 19 8.41 -8.88 2.63
C ALA A 19 7.84 -7.68 3.41
N SER A 20 7.48 -7.88 4.67
CA SER A 20 6.87 -6.83 5.51
C SER A 20 7.75 -5.59 5.67
N LYS A 21 9.09 -5.72 5.63
CA LYS A 21 10.00 -4.55 5.67
C LYS A 21 9.83 -3.65 4.44
N TYR A 22 9.66 -4.26 3.27
CA TYR A 22 9.42 -3.57 2.01
C TYR A 22 8.02 -2.95 1.99
N ALA A 23 7.04 -3.62 2.60
CA ALA A 23 5.71 -3.07 2.78
C ALA A 23 5.69 -1.82 3.66
N VAL A 24 6.39 -1.85 4.80
CA VAL A 24 6.58 -0.66 5.67
C VAL A 24 7.27 0.46 4.90
N GLY A 25 8.35 0.14 4.17
CA GLY A 25 9.05 1.11 3.34
C GLY A 25 8.15 1.75 2.29
N ALA A 26 7.35 0.96 1.58
CA ALA A 26 6.41 1.44 0.57
C ALA A 26 5.31 2.33 1.16
N TYR A 27 4.75 1.94 2.31
CA TYR A 27 3.71 2.71 3.01
C TYR A 27 4.25 4.07 3.44
N VAL A 28 5.41 4.08 4.12
CA VAL A 28 6.05 5.31 4.59
C VAL A 28 6.51 6.19 3.43
N ALA A 29 7.07 5.60 2.37
CA ALA A 29 7.48 6.36 1.18
C ALA A 29 6.28 6.99 0.47
N GLY A 30 5.18 6.24 0.29
CA GLY A 30 3.95 6.76 -0.29
C GLY A 30 3.38 7.92 0.52
N LEU A 31 3.27 7.75 1.84
CA LEU A 31 2.79 8.78 2.75
C LEU A 31 3.71 10.03 2.73
N ALA A 32 5.03 9.84 2.73
CA ALA A 32 5.99 10.93 2.67
C ALA A 32 5.89 11.71 1.35
N VAL A 33 5.73 11.02 0.21
CA VAL A 33 5.50 11.67 -1.08
C VAL A 33 4.19 12.45 -1.06
N THR A 34 3.12 11.91 -0.48
CA THR A 34 1.85 12.64 -0.31
C THR A 34 2.06 13.94 0.46
N VAL A 35 2.77 13.91 1.59
CA VAL A 35 3.11 15.11 2.38
C VAL A 35 3.90 16.12 1.55
N VAL A 36 4.94 15.66 0.83
CA VAL A 36 5.78 16.55 0.01
C VAL A 36 4.97 17.23 -1.08
N VAL A 37 4.12 16.48 -1.79
CA VAL A 37 3.30 17.03 -2.87
C VAL A 37 2.27 18.03 -2.31
N LEU A 38 1.61 17.72 -1.20
CA LEU A 38 0.68 18.65 -0.56
C LEU A 38 1.40 19.94 -0.13
N ALA A 39 2.58 19.83 0.48
CA ALA A 39 3.38 20.99 0.89
C ALA A 39 3.87 21.86 -0.29
N ILE A 40 3.96 21.31 -1.50
CA ILE A 40 4.37 22.03 -2.71
C ILE A 40 3.18 22.75 -3.36
N PHE A 41 2.00 22.12 -3.41
CA PHE A 41 0.88 22.58 -4.23
C PHE A 41 -0.29 23.17 -3.44
N VAL A 42 -0.40 22.92 -2.13
CA VAL A 42 -1.49 23.45 -1.31
C VAL A 42 -1.02 24.71 -0.61
N ASP A 43 -1.59 25.84 -1.01
CA ASP A 43 -1.35 27.12 -0.36
C ASP A 43 -1.77 27.08 1.12
N GLY A 44 -0.87 27.48 2.01
CA GLY A 44 -1.13 27.47 3.45
C GLY A 44 -1.17 26.07 4.07
N PHE A 45 -0.58 25.07 3.41
CA PHE A 45 -0.46 23.70 3.93
C PHE A 45 -0.05 23.66 5.40
N ASP A 46 -0.88 23.02 6.21
CA ASP A 46 -0.59 22.64 7.58
C ASP A 46 -0.40 21.12 7.68
N PHE A 47 0.29 20.69 8.74
CA PHE A 47 0.48 19.27 9.02
C PHE A 47 -0.76 18.68 9.69
N ASP A 48 -1.92 18.84 9.07
CA ASP A 48 -3.14 18.16 9.48
C ASP A 48 -3.02 16.66 9.18
N VAL A 49 -2.99 15.87 10.25
CA VAL A 49 -2.83 14.42 10.19
C VAL A 49 -4.01 13.78 9.44
N PHE A 50 -5.22 14.30 9.62
CA PHE A 50 -6.41 13.76 8.97
C PHE A 50 -6.37 14.02 7.45
N GLY A 51 -6.18 15.27 7.02
CA GLY A 51 -6.12 15.62 5.60
C GLY A 51 -5.00 14.92 4.83
N ILE A 52 -3.82 14.77 5.44
CA ILE A 52 -2.72 13.97 4.86
C ILE A 52 -3.15 12.52 4.68
N GLY A 53 -3.69 11.91 5.73
CA GLY A 53 -4.15 10.53 5.72
C GLY A 53 -5.29 10.29 4.72
N ALA A 54 -6.28 11.18 4.72
CA ALA A 54 -7.43 11.13 3.83
C ALA A 54 -7.01 11.21 2.36
N THR A 55 -6.05 12.09 2.05
CA THR A 55 -5.47 12.20 0.71
C THR A 55 -4.72 10.92 0.31
N PHE A 56 -3.90 10.37 1.22
CA PHE A 56 -3.13 9.15 0.98
C PHE A 56 -4.04 7.91 0.75
N TYR A 57 -5.13 7.81 1.50
CA TYR A 57 -6.16 6.79 1.31
C TYR A 57 -6.94 7.02 0.00
N GLY A 58 -7.27 8.28 -0.31
CA GLY A 58 -7.88 8.68 -1.58
C GLY A 58 -7.05 8.29 -2.80
N ALA A 59 -5.71 8.34 -2.70
CA ALA A 59 -4.80 7.87 -3.75
C ALA A 59 -4.94 6.36 -4.06
N HIS A 60 -5.44 5.58 -3.10
CA HIS A 60 -5.77 4.16 -3.26
C HIS A 60 -7.23 3.91 -3.63
N ASN A 61 -7.96 4.95 -4.05
CA ASN A 61 -9.40 4.90 -4.27
C ASN A 61 -10.21 4.51 -3.01
N VAL A 62 -9.71 4.85 -1.82
CA VAL A 62 -10.45 4.67 -0.57
C VAL A 62 -11.22 5.93 -0.23
N ASP A 63 -12.53 5.79 -0.05
CA ASP A 63 -13.38 6.88 0.37
C ASP A 63 -13.27 7.17 1.87
N ILE A 64 -13.46 8.44 2.20
CA ILE A 64 -13.74 8.90 3.56
C ILE A 64 -15.25 8.86 3.78
N GLY A 65 -15.67 8.06 4.74
CA GLY A 65 -17.05 7.92 5.17
C GLY A 65 -17.36 8.78 6.39
N THR A 66 -18.55 9.35 6.39
CA THR A 66 -19.23 9.91 7.56
C THR A 66 -20.59 9.23 7.72
N SER A 67 -21.36 9.62 8.74
CA SER A 67 -22.74 9.15 8.91
C SER A 67 -23.71 9.62 7.80
N MET A 68 -23.32 10.62 6.99
CA MET A 68 -24.21 11.21 5.98
C MET A 68 -23.69 11.12 4.55
N LEU A 69 -22.38 10.98 4.37
CA LEU A 69 -21.73 11.07 3.06
C LEU A 69 -20.48 10.18 2.99
N SER A 70 -20.17 9.73 1.77
CA SER A 70 -18.91 9.10 1.41
C SER A 70 -18.31 9.84 0.22
N LEU A 71 -17.03 10.19 0.30
CA LEU A 71 -16.33 10.82 -0.82
C LEU A 71 -14.84 10.43 -0.85
N ASN A 72 -14.28 10.36 -2.05
CA ASN A 72 -12.84 10.26 -2.21
C ASN A 72 -12.20 11.64 -1.99
N PHE A 73 -11.40 11.77 -0.93
CA PHE A 73 -10.83 13.05 -0.52
C PHE A 73 -9.87 13.64 -1.56
N LEU A 74 -9.02 12.80 -2.18
CA LEU A 74 -8.12 13.25 -3.24
C LEU A 74 -8.89 13.73 -4.47
N GLN A 75 -9.96 13.04 -4.87
CA GLN A 75 -10.82 13.47 -5.98
C GLN A 75 -11.48 14.83 -5.72
N ALA A 76 -11.87 15.11 -4.47
CA ALA A 76 -12.41 16.42 -4.09
C ALA A 76 -11.31 17.50 -4.04
N ALA A 77 -10.09 17.13 -3.65
CA ALA A 77 -8.95 18.05 -3.66
C ALA A 77 -8.52 18.42 -5.09
N THR A 78 -8.52 17.46 -6.03
CA THR A 78 -8.12 17.72 -7.42
C THR A 78 -9.08 18.59 -8.20
N SER A 79 -10.36 18.69 -7.80
CA SER A 79 -11.27 19.66 -8.41
C SER A 79 -10.91 21.11 -8.11
N GLN A 80 -10.16 21.34 -7.02
CA GLN A 80 -9.64 22.65 -6.63
C GLN A 80 -8.20 22.85 -7.13
N GLU A 81 -7.37 21.81 -7.01
CA GLU A 81 -5.94 21.83 -7.35
C GLU A 81 -5.55 20.64 -8.24
N SER A 82 -5.58 20.81 -9.56
CA SER A 82 -5.34 19.72 -10.53
C SER A 82 -3.92 19.13 -10.48
N ALA A 83 -2.93 19.88 -9.96
CA ALA A 83 -1.58 19.38 -9.77
C ALA A 83 -1.51 18.16 -8.83
N LEU A 84 -2.50 17.99 -7.95
CA LEU A 84 -2.59 16.87 -7.02
C LEU A 84 -2.92 15.53 -7.70
N GLU A 85 -3.34 15.52 -8.97
CA GLU A 85 -3.61 14.29 -9.73
C GLU A 85 -2.41 13.34 -9.79
N ILE A 86 -1.19 13.87 -9.68
CA ILE A 86 0.05 13.08 -9.61
C ILE A 86 0.03 12.05 -8.47
N LEU A 87 -0.74 12.30 -7.41
CA LEU A 87 -0.84 11.41 -6.25
C LEU A 87 -1.48 10.06 -6.57
N TRP A 88 -2.32 9.94 -7.60
CA TRP A 88 -2.84 8.64 -8.02
C TRP A 88 -1.76 7.71 -8.59
N ALA A 89 -0.67 8.26 -9.12
CA ALA A 89 0.45 7.47 -9.61
C ALA A 89 1.37 6.98 -8.48
N VAL A 90 1.29 7.59 -7.29
CA VAL A 90 2.21 7.29 -6.18
C VAL A 90 2.06 5.84 -5.71
N PRO A 91 0.87 5.33 -5.34
CA PRO A 91 0.75 3.96 -4.87
C PRO A 91 1.21 2.90 -5.87
N PRO A 92 0.81 2.94 -7.16
CA PRO A 92 1.32 2.02 -8.17
C PRO A 92 2.85 1.96 -8.24
N ILE A 93 3.50 3.13 -8.24
CA ILE A 93 4.95 3.23 -8.42
C ILE A 93 5.69 2.69 -7.18
N VAL A 94 5.31 3.13 -5.98
CA VAL A 94 6.02 2.72 -4.76
C VAL A 94 5.82 1.24 -4.46
N LEU A 95 4.63 0.69 -4.73
CA LEU A 95 4.34 -0.73 -4.53
C LEU A 95 5.04 -1.61 -5.57
N ALA A 96 5.08 -1.20 -6.83
CA ALA A 96 5.87 -1.90 -7.84
C ALA A 96 7.36 -1.89 -7.51
N PHE A 97 7.90 -0.76 -7.06
CA PHE A 97 9.30 -0.69 -6.62
C PHE A 97 9.56 -1.59 -5.40
N ALA A 98 8.65 -1.62 -4.42
CA ALA A 98 8.77 -2.50 -3.26
C ALA A 98 8.70 -3.99 -3.63
N GLY A 99 7.80 -4.37 -4.52
CA GLY A 99 7.70 -5.74 -5.04
C GLY A 99 8.95 -6.17 -5.81
N TYR A 100 9.46 -5.31 -6.70
CA TYR A 100 10.69 -5.52 -7.44
C TYR A 100 11.90 -5.70 -6.52
N THR A 101 12.06 -4.81 -5.54
CA THR A 101 13.20 -4.83 -4.62
C THR A 101 13.16 -6.05 -3.72
N PHE A 102 11.98 -6.45 -3.21
CA PHE A 102 11.85 -7.67 -2.43
C PHE A 102 12.12 -8.94 -3.26
N ALA A 103 11.57 -9.03 -4.48
CA ALA A 103 11.75 -10.20 -5.36
C ALA A 103 13.22 -10.45 -5.73
N ASN A 104 14.05 -9.39 -5.76
CA ASN A 104 15.49 -9.46 -5.99
C ASN A 104 16.33 -9.84 -4.75
N THR A 105 15.71 -9.98 -3.57
CA THR A 105 16.42 -10.46 -2.37
C THR A 105 16.59 -11.98 -2.40
N ARG A 106 17.48 -12.51 -1.55
CA ARG A 106 17.59 -13.98 -1.35
C ARG A 106 16.26 -14.61 -0.90
N ALA A 107 15.50 -13.91 -0.05
CA ALA A 107 14.21 -14.38 0.42
C ALA A 107 13.20 -14.44 -0.75
N GLY A 108 13.06 -13.35 -1.52
CA GLY A 108 12.21 -13.33 -2.70
C GLY A 108 12.63 -14.34 -3.77
N GLN A 109 13.94 -14.55 -3.94
CA GLN A 109 14.47 -15.50 -4.91
C GLN A 109 14.18 -16.96 -4.57
N SER A 110 14.07 -17.28 -3.29
CA SER A 110 13.74 -18.64 -2.84
C SER A 110 12.29 -19.07 -3.12
N VAL A 111 11.44 -18.16 -3.60
CA VAL A 111 10.08 -18.47 -4.04
C VAL A 111 10.08 -19.27 -5.36
N GLY A 112 11.06 -19.03 -6.25
CA GLY A 112 11.18 -19.75 -7.52
C GLY A 112 12.08 -19.04 -8.53
N SER A 113 12.26 -19.63 -9.72
CA SER A 113 13.13 -19.09 -10.77
C SER A 113 12.40 -18.31 -11.87
N GLU A 114 11.09 -18.56 -12.04
CA GLU A 114 10.31 -18.06 -13.17
C GLU A 114 9.76 -16.64 -12.94
N PRO A 115 9.43 -15.88 -14.01
CA PRO A 115 8.79 -14.56 -13.87
C PRO A 115 7.52 -14.58 -13.02
N MET A 116 6.71 -15.63 -13.13
CA MET A 116 5.50 -15.81 -12.33
C MET A 116 5.80 -16.00 -10.83
N ASP A 117 6.93 -16.61 -10.48
CA ASP A 117 7.34 -16.74 -9.08
C ASP A 117 7.85 -15.41 -8.52
N GLY A 118 8.47 -14.59 -9.37
CA GLY A 118 8.75 -13.19 -9.05
C GLY A 118 7.48 -12.41 -8.72
N ALA A 119 6.40 -12.60 -9.50
CA ALA A 119 5.11 -11.97 -9.23
C ALA A 119 4.52 -12.39 -7.88
N LYS A 120 4.56 -13.70 -7.56
CA LYS A 120 4.12 -14.20 -6.24
C LYS A 120 4.95 -13.60 -5.11
N ALA A 121 6.28 -13.54 -5.27
CA ALA A 121 7.17 -12.94 -4.27
C ALA A 121 6.81 -11.46 -4.05
N GLY A 122 6.67 -10.68 -5.12
CA GLY A 122 6.30 -9.27 -5.03
C GLY A 122 4.93 -9.04 -4.38
N ALA A 123 3.95 -9.91 -4.63
CA ALA A 123 2.63 -9.83 -4.00
C ALA A 123 2.64 -10.04 -2.48
N LEU A 124 3.68 -10.68 -1.90
CA LEU A 124 3.81 -10.86 -0.44
C LEU A 124 3.96 -9.52 0.31
N VAL A 125 4.32 -8.44 -0.39
CA VAL A 125 4.30 -7.07 0.17
C VAL A 125 2.91 -6.73 0.73
N ALA A 126 1.84 -7.29 0.18
CA ALA A 126 0.47 -7.08 0.66
C ALA A 126 0.28 -7.46 2.14
N VAL A 127 1.01 -8.46 2.66
CA VAL A 127 0.82 -8.92 4.04
C VAL A 127 1.14 -7.82 5.05
N GLY A 128 2.30 -7.18 4.91
CA GLY A 128 2.68 -6.06 5.78
C GLY A 128 1.85 -4.80 5.48
N TYR A 129 1.54 -4.55 4.21
CA TYR A 129 0.82 -3.36 3.78
C TYR A 129 -0.63 -3.36 4.29
N LEU A 130 -1.29 -4.52 4.30
CA LEU A 130 -2.63 -4.70 4.83
C LEU A 130 -2.72 -4.32 6.31
N VAL A 131 -1.77 -4.75 7.13
CA VAL A 131 -1.75 -4.42 8.57
C VAL A 131 -1.66 -2.91 8.75
N LEU A 132 -0.78 -2.24 8.00
CA LEU A 132 -0.62 -0.78 8.05
C LEU A 132 -1.85 -0.05 7.51
N ALA A 133 -2.48 -0.56 6.44
CA ALA A 133 -3.72 0.00 5.90
C ALA A 133 -4.87 -0.09 6.91
N VAL A 134 -4.98 -1.17 7.66
CA VAL A 134 -6.00 -1.29 8.73
C VAL A 134 -5.68 -0.35 9.89
N VAL A 135 -4.44 -0.32 10.36
CA VAL A 135 -4.03 0.58 11.46
C VAL A 135 -4.24 2.04 11.08
N GLY A 136 -3.83 2.43 9.87
CA GLY A 136 -3.96 3.79 9.37
C GLY A 136 -5.42 4.25 9.27
N THR A 137 -6.37 3.35 8.99
CA THR A 137 -7.81 3.69 8.98
C THR A 137 -8.24 4.31 10.31
N PHE A 138 -7.74 3.78 11.42
CA PHE A 138 -8.05 4.28 12.76
C PHE A 138 -7.19 5.49 13.15
N VAL A 139 -5.94 5.55 12.68
CA VAL A 139 -5.06 6.70 12.93
C VAL A 139 -5.56 7.97 12.23
N PHE A 140 -6.06 7.84 11.01
CA PHE A 140 -6.53 8.95 10.19
C PHE A 140 -8.05 9.18 10.31
N THR A 141 -8.54 9.15 11.54
CA THR A 141 -9.95 9.44 11.86
C THR A 141 -10.05 10.79 12.57
N GLU A 142 -10.98 11.63 12.12
CA GLU A 142 -11.30 12.91 12.76
C GLU A 142 -12.81 13.03 12.97
N GLY A 143 -13.23 13.19 14.23
CA GLY A 143 -14.65 13.26 14.58
C GLY A 143 -15.42 12.01 14.12
N ASN A 144 -16.37 12.20 13.19
CA ASN A 144 -17.14 11.12 12.56
C ASN A 144 -16.69 10.81 11.12
N ALA A 145 -15.56 11.37 10.67
CA ALA A 145 -14.98 11.15 9.35
C ALA A 145 -13.79 10.20 9.46
N SER A 146 -13.80 9.11 8.69
CA SER A 146 -12.72 8.12 8.66
C SER A 146 -12.64 7.44 7.30
N PRO A 147 -11.46 6.94 6.89
CA PRO A 147 -11.38 6.00 5.78
C PRO A 147 -12.34 4.82 5.99
N LYS A 148 -13.06 4.43 4.94
CA LYS A 148 -13.93 3.26 5.04
C LYS A 148 -13.09 2.01 5.23
N LEU A 149 -13.31 1.29 6.32
CA LEU A 149 -12.53 0.10 6.65
C LEU A 149 -12.59 -0.98 5.55
N GLY A 150 -13.79 -1.23 4.99
CA GLY A 150 -13.95 -2.21 3.91
C GLY A 150 -13.10 -1.87 2.68
N ASP A 151 -13.18 -0.61 2.23
CA ASP A 151 -12.42 -0.10 1.08
C ASP A 151 -10.92 -0.07 1.38
N SER A 152 -10.54 0.31 2.60
CA SER A 152 -9.16 0.29 3.09
C SER A 152 -8.56 -1.11 3.03
N VAL A 153 -9.30 -2.13 3.46
CA VAL A 153 -8.86 -3.53 3.40
C VAL A 153 -8.75 -4.00 1.95
N ILE A 154 -9.80 -3.78 1.15
CA ILE A 154 -9.88 -4.34 -0.20
C ILE A 154 -8.93 -3.62 -1.16
N PHE A 155 -9.03 -2.30 -1.29
CA PHE A 155 -8.25 -1.56 -2.27
C PHE A 155 -6.82 -1.36 -1.80
N MET A 156 -6.66 -0.65 -0.69
CA MET A 156 -5.33 -0.27 -0.20
C MET A 156 -4.56 -1.46 0.37
N GLY A 157 -5.21 -2.32 1.15
CA GLY A 157 -4.55 -3.44 1.83
C GLY A 157 -4.28 -4.67 0.95
N VAL A 158 -5.12 -4.91 -0.07
CA VAL A 158 -5.04 -6.13 -0.89
C VAL A 158 -4.81 -5.81 -2.36
N LEU A 159 -5.75 -5.14 -3.01
CA LEU A 159 -5.75 -5.01 -4.48
C LEU A 159 -4.50 -4.30 -4.99
N TYR A 160 -4.21 -3.11 -4.45
CA TYR A 160 -3.04 -2.33 -4.84
C TYR A 160 -1.72 -3.09 -4.63
N PRO A 161 -1.39 -3.57 -3.43
CA PRO A 161 -0.10 -4.24 -3.21
C PRO A 161 0.01 -5.58 -3.93
N VAL A 162 -1.08 -6.35 -4.10
CA VAL A 162 -1.05 -7.59 -4.88
C VAL A 162 -0.80 -7.30 -6.35
N VAL A 163 -1.53 -6.35 -6.94
CA VAL A 163 -1.39 -6.02 -8.37
C VAL A 163 -0.04 -5.37 -8.64
N PHE A 164 0.27 -4.26 -7.98
CA PHE A 164 1.47 -3.48 -8.31
C PHE A 164 2.73 -4.12 -7.73
N GLY A 165 2.68 -4.66 -6.51
CA GLY A 165 3.78 -5.45 -5.96
C GLY A 165 4.06 -6.69 -6.81
N GLY A 166 3.01 -7.36 -7.29
CA GLY A 166 3.13 -8.47 -8.24
C GLY A 166 3.75 -8.07 -9.58
N ILE A 167 3.32 -6.95 -10.18
CA ILE A 167 3.93 -6.41 -11.41
C ILE A 167 5.42 -6.11 -11.18
N GLY A 168 5.77 -5.44 -10.08
CA GLY A 168 7.15 -5.18 -9.73
C GLY A 168 8.00 -6.45 -9.59
N GLY A 169 7.45 -7.45 -8.91
CA GLY A 169 8.10 -8.75 -8.76
C GLY A 169 8.25 -9.51 -10.07
N TYR A 170 7.26 -9.47 -10.96
CA TYR A 170 7.32 -10.08 -12.29
C TYR A 170 8.48 -9.50 -13.12
N LEU A 171 8.66 -8.17 -13.07
CA LEU A 171 9.70 -7.44 -13.80
C LEU A 171 11.11 -7.60 -13.20
N SER A 172 11.27 -8.31 -12.08
CA SER A 172 12.59 -8.54 -11.47
C SER A 172 13.44 -9.57 -12.20
N ARG A 173 12.89 -10.28 -13.19
CA ARG A 173 13.50 -11.43 -13.86
C ARG A 173 13.30 -11.41 -15.37
#